data_AF-A0A7Y4L1Q5-F1
#
_entry.id   AF-A0A7Y4L1Q5-F1
#
_cell.length_a   1.000
_cell.length_b   1.000
_cell.length_c   1.000
_cell.angle_alpha   90.00
_cell.angle_beta   90.00
_cell.angle_gamma   90.00
#
_symmetry.space_group_name_H-M   'P 1'
#
loop_
_entity.id
_entity.type
_entity.pdbx_description
1 polymer ?
#
loop_
_entity_poly.entity_id
_entity_poly.type
_entity_poly.pdbx_seq_one_letter_code
_entity_poly.pdbx_strand_id
1 'polypeptide(L)'
;MIVKLTLAGALLASGLGLVAPLAIAAHSSSGDICIATPTEEVPPDCDTTTPPPPLPAGTDAGSLPGADAAVGRALRLVGGHGYYQLCARLAANIWGRPRSGYYSAAVQWRHMVETGQARRGDRSPPVGALLFWDTGGVFGHVAVYIGGGQIVSNDIGDSVAGEGGVYQVPFERIESQWGSRYLGWSPPIYSTLE
;
A
#
# COMPACT_ATOMS: atom_id res chain seq x y z
N MET A 1 39.70 48.29 30.12
CA MET A 1 39.22 47.94 31.47
C MET A 1 39.07 46.43 31.55
N ILE A 2 39.93 45.82 32.38
CA ILE A 2 39.73 44.66 33.26
C ILE A 2 39.16 43.35 32.64
N VAL A 3 40.10 42.41 32.49
CA VAL A 3 39.98 40.95 32.44
C VAL A 3 39.18 40.39 33.63
N LYS A 4 38.39 39.33 33.42
CA LYS A 4 38.19 38.26 34.43
C LYS A 4 38.00 36.90 33.76
N LEU A 5 39.10 36.16 33.72
CA LEU A 5 39.20 34.72 33.63
C LEU A 5 38.83 34.14 35.02
N THR A 6 38.02 33.08 35.10
CA THR A 6 38.05 32.15 36.23
C THR A 6 37.78 30.73 35.75
N LEU A 7 38.81 29.90 35.92
CA LEU A 7 38.84 28.46 35.76
C LEU A 7 38.97 27.85 37.18
N ALA A 8 38.13 26.87 37.52
CA ALA A 8 38.31 25.89 38.61
C ALA A 8 37.11 24.91 38.53
N GLY A 9 37.18 23.59 38.62
CA GLY A 9 38.27 22.69 39.00
C GLY A 9 37.70 21.51 39.77
N ALA A 10 38.04 20.28 39.33
CA ALA A 10 38.04 18.99 40.04
C ALA A 10 36.69 18.34 40.45
N LEU A 11 36.32 17.19 39.87
CA LEU A 11 36.71 15.79 40.17
C LEU A 11 35.97 15.18 41.38
N LEU A 12 35.08 14.23 41.12
CA LEU A 12 34.88 13.03 41.94
C LEU A 12 34.49 11.87 41.01
N ALA A 13 35.47 11.00 40.76
CA ALA A 13 35.27 9.66 40.25
C ALA A 13 34.82 8.76 41.41
N SER A 14 33.86 7.86 41.18
CA SER A 14 33.81 6.46 41.67
C SER A 14 32.36 5.95 41.61
N GLY A 15 32.09 5.05 40.68
CA GLY A 15 30.85 4.30 40.59
C GLY A 15 31.11 3.00 39.83
N LEU A 16 31.66 2.02 40.55
CA LEU A 16 31.86 0.65 40.11
C LEU A 16 30.51 -0.04 39.87
N GLY A 17 30.39 -0.72 38.73
CA GLY A 17 29.80 -2.06 38.65
C GLY A 17 28.29 -2.15 38.47
N LEU A 18 27.86 -2.39 37.22
CA LEU A 18 27.02 -3.54 36.87
C LEU A 18 27.01 -3.71 35.35
N VAL A 19 27.89 -4.58 34.86
CA VAL A 19 27.86 -5.07 33.49
C VAL A 19 26.68 -6.05 33.42
N ALA A 20 25.57 -5.61 32.85
CA ALA A 20 24.51 -6.54 32.47
C ALA A 20 24.98 -7.37 31.28
N PRO A 21 24.84 -8.70 31.28
CA PRO A 21 25.11 -9.49 30.09
C PRO A 21 24.10 -9.11 29.00
N LEU A 22 24.61 -8.63 27.87
CA LEU A 22 23.87 -8.63 26.62
C LEU A 22 23.50 -10.08 26.30
N ALA A 23 22.23 -10.43 26.49
CA ALA A 23 21.64 -11.54 25.77
C ALA A 23 21.54 -11.10 24.31
N ILE A 24 22.56 -11.46 23.52
CA ILE A 24 22.45 -11.50 22.06
C ILE A 24 21.46 -12.63 21.76
N ALA A 25 20.19 -12.27 21.62
CA ALA A 25 19.25 -13.10 20.88
C ALA A 25 19.66 -12.99 19.42
N ALA A 26 20.57 -13.87 19.01
CA ALA A 26 20.76 -14.21 17.61
C ALA A 26 19.43 -14.78 17.11
N HIS A 27 18.55 -13.92 16.61
CA HIS A 27 17.61 -14.35 15.59
C HIS A 27 18.45 -14.55 14.35
N SER A 28 19.01 -15.75 14.20
CA SER A 28 19.47 -16.24 12.91
C SER A 28 18.27 -16.16 11.97
N SER A 29 18.21 -15.10 11.17
CA SER A 29 17.45 -15.12 9.93
C SER A 29 18.15 -16.13 9.03
N SER A 30 17.71 -17.39 9.11
CA SER A 30 18.03 -18.40 8.11
C SER A 30 17.38 -17.94 6.81
N GLY A 31 18.11 -17.17 6.02
CA GLY A 31 17.59 -16.60 4.78
C GLY A 31 18.63 -16.28 3.72
N ASP A 32 19.93 -16.36 4.04
CA ASP A 32 20.99 -16.06 3.08
C ASP A 32 22.03 -17.17 3.07
N ILE A 33 22.06 -17.89 1.94
CA ILE A 33 23.19 -18.49 1.21
C ILE A 33 22.70 -19.81 0.60
N CYS A 34 22.16 -19.72 -0.62
CA CYS A 34 21.96 -20.87 -1.51
C CYS A 34 22.92 -20.73 -2.70
N ILE A 35 24.16 -21.18 -2.54
CA ILE A 35 25.06 -21.49 -3.66
C ILE A 35 25.24 -23.00 -3.65
N ALA A 36 24.70 -23.70 -4.65
CA ALA A 36 24.88 -25.13 -4.83
C ALA A 36 26.09 -25.41 -5.72
N THR A 37 27.03 -26.23 -5.24
CA THR A 37 28.05 -26.94 -6.03
C THR A 37 27.40 -28.18 -6.67
N PRO A 38 27.75 -28.60 -7.90
CA PRO A 38 26.90 -29.50 -8.68
C PRO A 38 27.21 -30.97 -8.39
N THR A 39 26.96 -31.49 -7.18
CA THR A 39 26.84 -32.95 -6.96
C THR A 39 26.10 -33.37 -5.67
N GLU A 40 25.41 -32.48 -4.95
CA GLU A 40 24.70 -32.89 -3.72
C GLU A 40 23.25 -32.40 -3.72
N GLU A 41 22.37 -33.30 -3.30
CA GLU A 41 20.91 -33.18 -3.35
C GLU A 41 20.42 -31.95 -2.56
N VAL A 42 19.49 -31.19 -3.14
CA VAL A 42 18.96 -29.94 -2.57
C VAL A 42 18.22 -30.24 -1.26
N PRO A 43 18.55 -29.58 -0.13
CA PRO A 43 17.83 -29.78 1.13
C PRO A 43 16.36 -29.33 1.03
N PRO A 44 15.44 -29.98 1.76
CA PRO A 44 13.98 -29.87 1.57
C PRO A 44 13.35 -28.50 1.92
N ASP A 45 14.15 -27.54 2.39
CA ASP A 45 13.65 -26.24 2.88
C ASP A 45 13.78 -25.10 1.85
N CYS A 46 14.16 -25.41 0.61
CA CYS A 46 14.20 -24.45 -0.50
C CYS A 46 12.90 -24.44 -1.33
N ASP A 47 11.74 -24.55 -0.69
CA ASP A 47 10.44 -24.43 -1.38
C ASP A 47 9.88 -23.01 -1.23
N THR A 48 10.05 -22.18 -2.25
CA THR A 48 9.47 -20.82 -2.35
C THR A 48 7.96 -20.82 -2.63
N THR A 49 7.24 -21.90 -2.32
CA THR A 49 5.80 -22.04 -2.67
C THR A 49 4.85 -21.65 -1.54
N THR A 50 5.31 -21.04 -0.44
CA THR A 50 4.39 -20.56 0.60
C THR A 50 3.93 -19.12 0.29
N PRO A 51 2.73 -18.90 -0.28
CA PRO A 51 2.16 -17.55 -0.34
C PRO A 51 2.01 -16.98 1.08
N PRO A 52 2.02 -15.65 1.24
CA PRO A 52 1.81 -15.02 2.54
C PRO A 52 0.51 -15.55 3.19
N PRO A 53 0.45 -15.61 4.53
CA PRO A 53 -0.70 -16.16 5.24
C PRO A 53 -2.00 -15.47 4.76
N PRO A 54 -3.10 -16.20 4.56
CA PRO A 54 -4.36 -15.60 4.20
C PRO A 54 -4.73 -14.57 5.28
N LEU A 55 -4.88 -13.32 4.84
CA LEU A 55 -5.44 -12.25 5.66
C LEU A 55 -6.81 -12.70 6.18
N PRO A 56 -7.22 -12.28 7.39
CA PRO A 56 -8.52 -12.64 7.93
C PRO A 56 -9.60 -12.25 6.92
N ALA A 57 -10.39 -13.23 6.51
CA ALA A 57 -11.42 -13.08 5.49
C ALA A 57 -12.44 -12.01 5.92
N GLY A 58 -12.25 -10.78 5.44
CA GLY A 58 -13.39 -9.99 5.04
C GLY A 58 -14.09 -10.81 3.96
N THR A 59 -15.34 -11.20 4.20
CA THR A 59 -16.15 -11.91 3.21
C THR A 59 -16.29 -11.02 1.98
N ASP A 60 -15.39 -11.21 1.02
CA ASP A 60 -15.50 -10.60 -0.30
C ASP A 60 -16.90 -10.92 -0.85
N ALA A 61 -17.60 -9.92 -1.40
CA ALA A 61 -18.92 -10.12 -2.00
C ALA A 61 -18.88 -10.91 -3.34
N GLY A 62 -17.83 -11.72 -3.54
CA GLY A 62 -17.47 -12.38 -4.79
C GLY A 62 -16.40 -11.62 -5.58
N SER A 63 -16.25 -11.97 -6.86
CA SER A 63 -15.29 -11.35 -7.79
C SER A 63 -16.02 -10.83 -9.02
N LEU A 64 -15.60 -9.67 -9.53
CA LEU A 64 -16.13 -9.13 -10.78
C LEU A 64 -15.55 -9.87 -12.00
N PRO A 65 -16.28 -9.94 -13.13
CA PRO A 65 -15.73 -10.49 -14.37
C PRO A 65 -14.42 -9.79 -14.76
N GLY A 66 -13.36 -10.58 -15.01
CA GLY A 66 -12.03 -10.07 -15.35
C GLY A 66 -11.18 -9.61 -14.15
N ALA A 67 -11.68 -9.76 -12.91
CA ALA A 67 -10.96 -9.39 -11.70
C ALA A 67 -9.59 -10.10 -11.59
N ASP A 68 -9.48 -11.39 -11.93
CA ASP A 68 -8.20 -12.12 -11.87
C ASP A 68 -7.09 -11.45 -12.71
N ALA A 69 -7.44 -11.02 -13.94
CA ALA A 69 -6.51 -10.31 -14.80
C ALA A 69 -6.18 -8.92 -14.26
N ALA A 70 -7.15 -8.24 -13.64
CA ALA A 70 -6.93 -6.96 -12.98
C ALA A 70 -6.00 -7.09 -11.77
N VAL A 71 -6.27 -8.04 -10.87
CA VAL A 71 -5.42 -8.33 -9.70
C VAL A 71 -4.00 -8.68 -10.14
N GLY A 72 -3.86 -9.56 -11.15
CA GLY A 72 -2.54 -9.88 -11.70
C GLY A 72 -1.78 -8.66 -12.24
N ARG A 73 -2.46 -7.70 -12.90
CA ARG A 73 -1.84 -6.43 -13.31
C ARG A 73 -1.51 -5.54 -12.13
N ALA A 74 -2.41 -5.45 -11.15
CA ALA A 74 -2.23 -4.64 -9.95
C ALA A 74 -0.98 -5.05 -9.18
N LEU A 75 -0.81 -6.34 -8.91
CA LEU A 75 0.34 -6.86 -8.18
C LEU A 75 1.67 -6.64 -8.93
N ARG A 76 1.68 -6.69 -10.26
CA ARG A 76 2.89 -6.35 -11.05
C ARG A 76 3.26 -4.87 -11.01
N LEU A 77 2.31 -3.99 -10.69
CA LEU A 77 2.56 -2.55 -10.58
C LEU A 77 3.03 -2.15 -9.18
N VAL A 78 2.78 -2.96 -8.15
CA VAL A 78 3.23 -2.69 -6.76
C VAL A 78 4.75 -2.54 -6.72
N GLY A 79 5.23 -1.51 -6.03
CA GLY A 79 6.64 -1.11 -6.00
C GLY A 79 7.09 -0.29 -7.22
N GLY A 80 6.21 -0.08 -8.20
CA GLY A 80 6.43 0.87 -9.29
C GLY A 80 6.20 2.32 -8.87
N HIS A 81 6.59 3.25 -9.74
CA HIS A 81 6.46 4.71 -9.53
C HIS A 81 5.84 5.39 -10.76
N GLY A 82 5.65 6.71 -10.70
CA GLY A 82 5.15 7.52 -11.82
C GLY A 82 3.63 7.68 -11.86
N TYR A 83 2.94 7.34 -10.78
CA TYR A 83 1.50 7.55 -10.61
C TYR A 83 1.17 8.72 -9.68
N TYR A 84 2.06 9.70 -9.54
CA TYR A 84 1.86 10.82 -8.62
C TYR A 84 0.61 11.62 -8.99
N GLN A 85 -0.38 11.68 -8.08
CA GLN A 85 -1.70 12.26 -8.32
C GLN A 85 -2.48 11.65 -9.50
N LEU A 86 -2.13 10.44 -9.93
CA LEU A 86 -2.70 9.76 -11.09
C LEU A 86 -3.49 8.50 -10.70
N CYS A 87 -4.21 8.55 -9.57
CA CYS A 87 -4.99 7.43 -9.03
C CYS A 87 -5.98 6.84 -10.05
N ALA A 88 -6.70 7.68 -10.78
CA ALA A 88 -7.64 7.25 -11.82
C ALA A 88 -6.93 6.57 -13.00
N ARG A 89 -5.72 7.00 -13.36
CA ARG A 89 -4.89 6.36 -14.39
C ARG A 89 -4.38 5.00 -13.90
N LEU A 90 -3.90 4.91 -12.65
CA LEU A 90 -3.48 3.64 -12.06
C LEU A 90 -4.61 2.63 -12.09
N ALA A 91 -5.80 3.01 -11.61
CA ALA A 91 -6.97 2.14 -11.62
C ALA A 91 -7.32 1.67 -13.04
N ALA A 92 -7.30 2.57 -14.03
CA ALA A 92 -7.53 2.21 -15.42
C ALA A 92 -6.49 1.23 -15.98
N ASN A 93 -5.20 1.48 -15.70
CA ASN A 93 -4.09 0.64 -16.13
C ASN A 93 -4.20 -0.77 -15.55
N ILE A 94 -4.60 -0.88 -14.27
CA ILE A 94 -4.90 -2.15 -13.61
C ILE A 94 -6.00 -2.91 -14.37
N TRP A 95 -7.01 -2.21 -14.88
CA TRP A 95 -8.07 -2.78 -15.73
C TRP A 95 -7.70 -2.89 -17.22
N GLY A 96 -6.44 -2.70 -17.58
CA GLY A 96 -5.94 -2.86 -18.94
C GLY A 96 -6.33 -1.72 -19.88
N ARG A 97 -6.71 -0.55 -19.35
CA ARG A 97 -7.03 0.66 -20.11
C ARG A 97 -5.94 1.71 -19.94
N PRO A 98 -5.63 2.53 -20.95
CA PRO A 98 -4.58 3.54 -20.84
C PRO A 98 -4.99 4.75 -19.97
N ARG A 99 -6.29 4.98 -19.77
CA ARG A 99 -6.85 6.10 -19.00
C ARG A 99 -8.26 5.77 -18.52
N SER A 100 -8.75 6.51 -17.51
CA SER A 100 -10.10 6.33 -16.96
C SER A 100 -11.19 6.96 -17.83
N GLY A 101 -10.83 7.95 -18.65
CA GLY A 101 -11.77 8.80 -19.40
C GLY A 101 -12.53 9.81 -18.52
N TYR A 102 -12.22 9.89 -17.23
CA TYR A 102 -12.77 10.90 -16.31
C TYR A 102 -11.67 11.87 -15.88
N TYR A 103 -12.03 13.14 -15.77
CA TYR A 103 -11.12 14.20 -15.30
C TYR A 103 -10.56 13.92 -13.89
N SER A 104 -11.36 13.30 -13.02
CA SER A 104 -10.93 12.95 -11.66
C SER A 104 -11.71 11.76 -11.09
N ALA A 105 -11.21 11.19 -9.98
CA ALA A 105 -11.91 10.15 -9.25
C ALA A 105 -13.26 10.64 -8.70
N ALA A 106 -13.33 11.89 -8.23
CA ALA A 106 -14.57 12.50 -7.78
C ALA A 106 -15.59 12.67 -8.91
N VAL A 107 -15.15 13.01 -10.13
CA VAL A 107 -16.02 13.06 -11.32
C VAL A 107 -16.53 11.67 -11.66
N GLN A 108 -15.65 10.66 -11.69
CA GLN A 108 -16.04 9.28 -11.94
C GLN A 108 -17.06 8.80 -10.90
N TRP A 109 -16.82 9.05 -9.62
CA TRP A 109 -17.75 8.68 -8.54
C TRP A 109 -19.13 9.33 -8.71
N ARG A 110 -19.19 10.65 -8.97
CA ARG A 110 -20.47 11.33 -9.22
C ARG A 110 -21.22 10.70 -10.38
N HIS A 111 -20.53 10.39 -11.47
CA HIS A 111 -21.14 9.72 -12.60
C HIS A 111 -21.65 8.30 -12.24
N MET A 112 -20.91 7.54 -11.44
CA MET A 112 -21.39 6.23 -10.93
C MET A 112 -22.63 6.37 -10.05
N VAL A 113 -22.73 7.44 -9.26
CA VAL A 113 -23.94 7.74 -8.47
C VAL A 113 -25.11 8.10 -9.39
N GLU A 114 -24.91 9.00 -10.34
CA GLU A 114 -25.94 9.47 -11.28
C GLU A 114 -26.50 8.33 -12.14
N THR A 115 -25.66 7.37 -12.52
CA THR A 115 -26.05 6.22 -13.36
C THR A 115 -26.52 5.00 -12.56
N GLY A 116 -26.61 5.10 -11.23
CA GLY A 116 -27.07 4.01 -10.36
C GLY A 116 -26.08 2.85 -10.21
N GLN A 117 -24.82 3.03 -10.60
CA GLN A 117 -23.77 2.01 -10.53
C GLN A 117 -23.01 2.01 -9.20
N ALA A 118 -23.09 3.11 -8.44
CA ALA A 118 -22.46 3.22 -7.14
C ALA A 118 -23.15 2.37 -6.07
N ARG A 119 -22.35 1.77 -5.18
CA ARG A 119 -22.77 1.17 -3.90
C ARG A 119 -22.27 2.05 -2.78
N ARG A 120 -23.09 3.05 -2.42
CA ARG A 120 -22.72 4.13 -1.50
C ARG A 120 -22.58 3.60 -0.07
N GLY A 121 -21.45 3.88 0.58
CA GLY A 121 -21.16 3.48 1.96
C GLY A 121 -20.95 1.98 2.19
N ASP A 122 -21.14 1.15 1.16
CA ASP A 122 -20.95 -0.29 1.26
C ASP A 122 -19.46 -0.64 1.41
N ARG A 123 -19.13 -1.34 2.50
CA ARG A 123 -17.77 -1.79 2.85
C ARG A 123 -17.49 -3.24 2.49
N SER A 124 -18.38 -3.89 1.73
CA SER A 124 -18.19 -5.27 1.24
C SER A 124 -18.02 -5.30 -0.30
N PRO A 125 -16.96 -4.67 -0.86
CA PRO A 125 -16.74 -4.68 -2.30
C PRO A 125 -16.38 -6.09 -2.80
N PRO A 126 -16.78 -6.44 -4.04
CA PRO A 126 -16.24 -7.62 -4.72
C PRO A 126 -14.82 -7.35 -5.24
N VAL A 127 -14.02 -8.40 -5.40
CA VAL A 127 -12.67 -8.31 -6.00
C VAL A 127 -12.75 -7.63 -7.37
N GLY A 128 -11.84 -6.68 -7.59
CA GLY A 128 -11.75 -5.86 -8.80
C GLY A 128 -12.57 -4.57 -8.77
N ALA A 129 -13.39 -4.34 -7.75
CA ALA A 129 -14.16 -3.10 -7.63
C ALA A 129 -13.26 -1.86 -7.52
N LEU A 130 -13.79 -0.72 -7.98
CA LEU A 130 -13.21 0.59 -7.75
C LEU A 130 -13.77 1.16 -6.45
N LEU A 131 -12.90 1.48 -5.51
CA LEU A 131 -13.25 2.10 -4.24
C LEU A 131 -12.96 3.59 -4.32
N PHE A 132 -13.85 4.42 -3.78
CA PHE A 132 -13.76 5.87 -3.88
C PHE A 132 -13.73 6.54 -2.52
N TRP A 133 -12.93 7.59 -2.41
CA TRP A 133 -12.85 8.44 -1.24
C TRP A 133 -12.97 9.91 -1.60
N ASP A 134 -13.57 10.64 -0.67
CA ASP A 134 -13.49 12.10 -0.60
C ASP A 134 -12.28 12.47 0.25
N THR A 135 -11.31 13.12 -0.38
CA THR A 135 -10.06 13.55 0.25
C THR A 135 -10.10 15.03 0.67
N GLY A 136 -11.28 15.68 0.60
CA GLY A 136 -11.46 17.11 0.85
C GLY A 136 -11.06 18.02 -0.32
N GLY A 137 -10.46 17.46 -1.38
CA GLY A 137 -10.11 18.16 -2.61
C GLY A 137 -11.04 17.84 -3.80
N VAL A 138 -10.90 18.58 -4.89
CA VAL A 138 -11.75 18.42 -6.09
C VAL A 138 -11.51 17.12 -6.87
N PHE A 139 -10.37 16.46 -6.65
CA PHE A 139 -9.99 15.28 -7.40
C PHE A 139 -10.52 13.97 -6.79
N GLY A 140 -10.68 13.90 -5.48
CA GLY A 140 -10.98 12.66 -4.76
C GLY A 140 -9.87 11.60 -4.91
N HIS A 141 -10.17 10.38 -4.50
CA HIS A 141 -9.26 9.24 -4.68
C HIS A 141 -9.99 7.99 -5.15
N VAL A 142 -9.30 7.16 -5.94
CA VAL A 142 -9.79 5.85 -6.38
C VAL A 142 -8.68 4.81 -6.30
N ALA A 143 -9.03 3.60 -5.86
CA ALA A 143 -8.13 2.45 -5.81
C ALA A 143 -8.86 1.17 -6.24
N VAL A 144 -8.11 0.12 -6.59
CA VAL A 144 -8.69 -1.18 -6.99
C VAL A 144 -8.63 -2.14 -5.82
N TYR A 145 -9.78 -2.70 -5.45
CA TYR A 145 -9.86 -3.76 -4.44
C TYR A 145 -9.38 -5.08 -5.00
N ILE A 146 -8.47 -5.74 -4.27
CA ILE A 146 -7.84 -7.00 -4.70
C ILE A 146 -8.24 -8.19 -3.82
N GLY A 147 -9.21 -8.01 -2.92
CA GLY A 147 -9.69 -9.04 -1.99
C GLY A 147 -9.07 -8.96 -0.60
N GLY A 148 -9.72 -9.58 0.39
CA GLY A 148 -9.19 -9.70 1.75
C GLY A 148 -8.90 -8.36 2.46
N GLY A 149 -9.72 -7.34 2.21
CA GLY A 149 -9.54 -5.99 2.78
C GLY A 149 -8.44 -5.15 2.11
N GLN A 150 -7.78 -5.66 1.06
CA GLN A 150 -6.63 -5.02 0.42
C GLN A 150 -7.01 -4.26 -0.85
N ILE A 151 -6.28 -3.18 -1.10
CA ILE A 151 -6.33 -2.39 -2.33
C ILE A 151 -4.93 -2.22 -2.91
N VAL A 152 -4.85 -1.94 -4.21
CA VAL A 152 -3.68 -1.32 -4.83
C VAL A 152 -4.00 0.15 -5.11
N SER A 153 -3.16 1.03 -4.57
CA SER A 153 -3.31 2.48 -4.59
C SER A 153 -1.98 3.17 -4.87
N ASN A 154 -2.02 4.40 -5.38
CA ASN A 154 -0.84 5.26 -5.47
C ASN A 154 -0.71 6.17 -4.24
N ASP A 155 0.46 6.78 -4.08
CA ASP A 155 0.83 7.89 -3.18
C ASP A 155 0.76 7.58 -1.65
N ILE A 156 0.01 6.56 -1.24
CA ILE A 156 -0.27 6.25 0.18
C ILE A 156 0.97 5.85 0.99
N GLY A 157 2.00 5.33 0.33
CA GLY A 157 3.27 4.97 0.96
C GLY A 157 4.41 5.92 0.65
N ASP A 158 4.18 7.01 -0.07
CA ASP A 158 5.26 7.91 -0.51
C ASP A 158 5.95 8.54 0.71
N SER A 159 7.28 8.36 0.76
CA SER A 159 8.13 8.99 1.78
C SER A 159 8.56 10.40 1.36
N VAL A 160 8.53 10.66 0.06
CA VAL A 160 8.85 11.94 -0.56
C VAL A 160 7.69 12.36 -1.45
N ALA A 161 7.25 13.61 -1.29
CA ALA A 161 6.17 14.14 -2.13
C ALA A 161 6.59 14.16 -3.62
N GLY A 162 5.71 13.67 -4.50
CA GLY A 162 5.96 13.65 -5.94
C GLY A 162 6.40 12.29 -6.51
N GLU A 163 6.64 11.30 -5.66
CA GLU A 163 7.15 9.98 -6.06
C GLU A 163 6.12 9.19 -6.88
N GLY A 164 4.88 9.17 -6.43
CA GLY A 164 3.83 8.47 -7.15
C GLY A 164 3.98 6.97 -7.10
N GLY A 165 4.42 6.44 -5.96
CA GLY A 165 4.64 5.02 -5.75
C GLY A 165 3.32 4.25 -5.77
N VAL A 166 3.38 2.96 -6.09
CA VAL A 166 2.24 2.04 -6.11
C VAL A 166 2.37 1.05 -4.96
N TYR A 167 1.33 0.98 -4.13
CA TYR A 167 1.35 0.23 -2.87
C TYR A 167 0.14 -0.69 -2.77
N GLN A 168 0.37 -1.89 -2.24
CA GLN A 168 -0.67 -2.75 -1.70
C GLN A 168 -0.86 -2.43 -0.21
N VAL A 169 -2.08 -2.06 0.17
CA VAL A 169 -2.40 -1.66 1.55
C VAL A 169 -3.83 -2.07 1.93
N PRO A 170 -4.16 -2.17 3.24
CA PRO A 170 -5.54 -2.21 3.68
C PRO A 170 -6.29 -0.95 3.22
N PHE A 171 -7.54 -1.06 2.76
CA PHE A 171 -8.26 0.11 2.23
C PHE A 171 -8.57 1.16 3.31
N GLU A 172 -8.69 0.74 4.57
CA GLU A 172 -8.85 1.62 5.73
C GLU A 172 -7.65 2.54 5.94
N ARG A 173 -6.48 2.17 5.39
CA ARG A 173 -5.27 3.01 5.46
C ARG A 173 -5.47 4.36 4.76
N ILE A 174 -6.26 4.42 3.69
CA ILE A 174 -6.59 5.68 3.03
C ILE A 174 -7.32 6.62 3.99
N GLU A 175 -8.28 6.09 4.75
CA GLU A 175 -9.04 6.88 5.72
C GLU A 175 -8.16 7.32 6.89
N SER A 176 -7.40 6.39 7.48
CA SER A 176 -6.61 6.68 8.69
C SER A 176 -5.40 7.57 8.43
N GLN A 177 -4.75 7.45 7.27
CA GLN A 177 -3.54 8.21 6.96
C GLN A 177 -3.83 9.58 6.36
N TRP A 178 -4.90 9.72 5.56
CA TRP A 178 -5.22 10.99 4.89
C TRP A 178 -6.41 11.72 5.50
N GLY A 179 -7.07 11.16 6.53
CA GLY A 179 -8.32 11.71 7.07
C GLY A 179 -9.45 11.73 6.04
N SER A 180 -9.37 10.87 5.03
CA SER A 180 -10.32 10.81 3.92
C SER A 180 -11.60 10.09 4.33
N ARG A 181 -12.71 10.43 3.67
CA ARG A 181 -14.01 9.81 3.90
C ARG A 181 -14.32 8.81 2.81
N TYR A 182 -14.47 7.54 3.17
CA TYR A 182 -14.91 6.51 2.22
C TYR A 182 -16.32 6.81 1.69
N LEU A 183 -16.49 6.71 0.36
CA LEU A 183 -17.74 7.01 -0.33
C LEU A 183 -18.52 5.74 -0.70
N GLY A 184 -17.81 4.64 -0.95
CA GLY A 184 -18.37 3.39 -1.45
C GLY A 184 -17.57 2.84 -2.63
N TRP A 185 -18.16 1.89 -3.34
CA TRP A 185 -17.53 1.24 -4.49
C TRP A 185 -18.41 1.25 -5.74
N SER A 186 -17.81 1.00 -6.91
CA SER A 186 -18.53 0.72 -8.15
C SER A 186 -17.83 -0.40 -8.95
N PRO A 187 -18.53 -1.03 -9.90
CA PRO A 187 -17.86 -1.79 -10.96
C PRO A 187 -16.86 -0.91 -11.73
N PRO A 188 -15.87 -1.52 -12.42
CA PRO A 188 -14.81 -0.82 -13.16
C PRO A 188 -15.30 -0.24 -14.49
N ILE A 189 -16.19 0.74 -14.40
CA ILE A 189 -16.77 1.42 -15.56
C ILE A 189 -15.90 2.64 -15.86
N TYR A 190 -15.43 2.70 -17.10
CA TYR A 190 -14.57 3.76 -17.61
C TYR A 190 -15.25 4.46 -18.78
N SER A 191 -15.02 5.76 -18.92
CA SER A 191 -15.56 6.54 -20.03
C SER A 191 -14.76 6.26 -21.31
N THR A 192 -15.47 6.10 -22.42
CA THR A 192 -14.89 5.98 -23.77
C THR A 192 -14.83 7.32 -24.50
N LEU A 193 -15.27 8.41 -23.87
CA LEU A 193 -15.19 9.74 -24.48
C LEU A 193 -13.71 10.13 -24.55
N GLU A 194 -13.21 10.35 -25.76
CA GLU A 194 -11.86 10.82 -26.10
C GLU A 194 -11.70 12.30 -25.76
#